data_AF-X1TKB3-F1
#
_entry.id   AF-X1TKB3-F1
#
_cell.length_a   1.000
_cell.length_b   1.000
_cell.length_c   1.000
_cell.angle_alpha   90.00
_cell.angle_beta   90.00
_cell.angle_gamma   90.00
#
_symmetry.space_group_name_H-M   'P 1'
#
loop_
_entity.id
_entity.type
_entity.pdbx_description
1 polymer ?
#
loop_
_entity_poly.entity_id
_entity_poly.type
_entity_poly.pdbx_seq_one_letter_code
_entity_poly.pdbx_strand_id
1 'polypeptide(L)'
;AKWLLDLVEDKPVYLLAWTTTPWTLLANTALAVAADAEYAIVEVDNEYLILASVRLEQSGLADAQVIAKVKGSDLVALRYEPLFNPFDFGIAVARMDVLREGGEPSSDVIWKKGGVLNYPVIATDFVSMEDGTGIVHMAPAYGEVDYEAGKANVLDFVHTVDLQGNITGNYPFSGKFVKDADPLILDDLKSRGLLYRSEKIRHTYPFCWRCETPLLYYAKETWYIRTTAVKEGLIAGNNEINWY
;
A
#
# COMPACT_ATOMS: atom_id res chain seq x y z
N ALA A 1 -3.05 20.85 1.37
CA ALA A 1 -3.46 21.40 0.06
C ALA A 1 -4.63 22.35 0.27
N LYS A 2 -4.41 23.66 0.12
CA LYS A 2 -5.50 24.65 0.28
C LYS A 2 -6.60 24.43 -0.76
N TRP A 3 -6.23 24.07 -1.99
CA TRP A 3 -7.16 23.80 -3.07
C TRP A 3 -8.20 22.73 -2.72
N LEU A 4 -7.80 21.67 -2.00
CA LEU A 4 -8.71 20.59 -1.63
C LEU A 4 -9.70 21.08 -0.59
N LEU A 5 -9.24 21.84 0.41
CA LEU A 5 -10.10 22.44 1.45
C LEU A 5 -11.04 23.52 0.90
N ASP A 6 -10.63 24.24 -0.15
CA ASP A 6 -11.48 25.23 -0.80
C ASP A 6 -12.54 24.55 -1.71
N LEU A 7 -12.24 23.33 -2.18
CA LEU A 7 -13.11 22.56 -3.07
C LEU A 7 -14.13 21.70 -2.31
N VAL A 8 -13.68 21.09 -1.23
CA VAL A 8 -14.51 20.21 -0.40
C VAL A 8 -15.14 21.08 0.67
N GLU A 9 -16.47 21.08 0.72
CA GLU A 9 -17.22 21.74 1.79
C GLU A 9 -16.94 21.04 3.14
N ASP A 10 -17.94 20.94 4.03
CA ASP A 10 -17.79 20.22 5.31
C ASP A 10 -17.91 18.67 5.15
N LYS A 11 -17.77 18.15 3.93
CA LYS A 11 -17.95 16.71 3.63
C LYS A 11 -16.63 15.93 3.78
N PRO A 12 -16.67 14.68 4.30
CA PRO A 12 -15.51 13.80 4.32
C PRO A 12 -14.94 13.55 2.92
N VAL A 13 -13.61 13.35 2.85
CA VAL A 13 -12.89 13.11 1.61
C VAL A 13 -12.04 11.85 1.76
N TYR A 14 -12.19 10.91 0.84
CA TYR A 14 -11.49 9.64 0.86
C TYR A 14 -10.69 9.43 -0.42
N LEU A 15 -9.48 8.90 -0.27
CA LEU A 15 -8.68 8.35 -1.37
C LEU A 15 -9.08 6.88 -1.53
N LEU A 16 -9.68 6.53 -2.67
CA LEU A 16 -10.17 5.18 -2.91
C LEU A 16 -9.02 4.32 -3.42
N ALA A 17 -8.44 3.48 -2.55
CA ALA A 17 -7.41 2.50 -2.90
C ALA A 17 -8.00 1.09 -3.06
N TRP A 18 -7.33 0.24 -3.82
CA TRP A 18 -7.72 -1.15 -4.04
C TRP A 18 -6.61 -2.12 -3.61
N THR A 19 -7.00 -3.27 -3.04
CA THR A 19 -6.06 -4.35 -2.71
C THR A 19 -6.73 -5.73 -2.79
N THR A 20 -5.91 -6.75 -3.04
CA THR A 20 -6.28 -8.18 -2.97
C THR A 20 -5.74 -8.86 -1.71
N THR A 21 -5.03 -8.11 -0.86
CA THR A 21 -4.39 -8.61 0.36
C THR A 21 -4.74 -7.74 1.58
N PRO A 22 -5.98 -7.81 2.09
CA PRO A 22 -6.44 -6.99 3.22
C PRO A 22 -5.50 -7.03 4.45
N TRP A 23 -4.89 -8.17 4.75
CA TRP A 23 -3.92 -8.31 5.84
C TRP A 23 -2.72 -7.35 5.77
N THR A 24 -2.37 -6.85 4.59
CA THR A 24 -1.27 -5.87 4.42
C THR A 24 -1.68 -4.44 4.78
N LEU A 25 -2.98 -4.13 4.89
CA LEU A 25 -3.48 -2.79 5.25
C LEU A 25 -3.01 -2.34 6.64
N LEU A 26 -2.71 -3.29 7.52
CA LEU A 26 -2.17 -3.04 8.86
C LEU A 26 -0.75 -2.42 8.83
N ALA A 27 -0.02 -2.61 7.73
CA ALA A 27 1.33 -2.09 7.52
C ALA A 27 1.38 -0.96 6.47
N ASN A 28 0.23 -0.32 6.22
CA ASN A 28 0.15 0.84 5.33
C ASN A 28 1.04 1.99 5.82
N THR A 29 1.88 2.54 4.93
CA THR A 29 2.69 3.72 5.26
C THR A 29 2.69 4.81 4.19
N ALA A 30 2.01 4.60 3.06
CA ALA A 30 1.77 5.60 2.03
C ALA A 30 0.63 5.17 1.08
N LEU A 31 0.18 6.11 0.25
CA LEU A 31 -0.57 5.81 -0.97
C LEU A 31 0.27 6.24 -2.16
N ALA A 32 0.28 5.46 -3.24
CA ALA A 32 0.99 5.81 -4.47
C ALA A 32 0.01 6.19 -5.58
N VAL A 33 0.39 7.23 -6.34
CA VAL A 33 -0.34 7.75 -7.51
C VAL A 33 0.62 7.93 -8.69
N ALA A 34 0.14 7.76 -9.91
CA ALA A 34 0.84 8.21 -11.11
C ALA A 34 0.73 9.74 -11.25
N ALA A 35 1.84 10.47 -11.24
CA ALA A 35 1.85 11.93 -11.20
C ALA A 35 1.18 12.59 -12.44
N ASP A 36 1.36 12.00 -13.62
CA ASP A 36 0.85 12.54 -14.87
C ASP A 36 -0.59 12.13 -15.19
N ALA A 37 -1.17 11.20 -14.42
CA ALA A 37 -2.54 10.74 -14.60
C ALA A 37 -3.57 11.75 -14.07
N GLU A 38 -4.78 11.70 -14.63
CA GLU A 38 -5.92 12.49 -14.16
C GLU A 38 -6.72 11.71 -13.11
N TYR A 39 -7.06 12.39 -12.01
CA TYR A 39 -7.88 11.86 -10.91
C TYR A 39 -9.16 12.67 -10.81
N ALA A 40 -10.28 11.97 -10.66
CA ALA A 40 -11.59 12.56 -10.46
C ALA A 40 -11.89 12.65 -8.97
N ILE A 41 -12.53 13.75 -8.58
CA ILE A 41 -13.16 13.93 -7.27
C ILE A 41 -14.66 13.82 -7.54
N VAL A 42 -15.29 12.77 -7.02
CA VAL A 42 -16.72 12.49 -7.21
C VAL A 42 -17.47 12.58 -5.90
N GLU A 43 -18.73 13.01 -5.96
CA GLU A 43 -19.63 13.00 -4.82
C GLU A 43 -20.46 11.71 -4.79
N VAL A 44 -20.47 11.02 -3.63
CA VAL A 44 -21.23 9.80 -3.37
C VAL A 44 -21.72 9.85 -1.93
N ASP A 45 -23.03 9.68 -1.71
CA ASP A 45 -23.65 9.58 -0.37
C ASP A 45 -23.18 10.64 0.65
N ASN A 46 -23.05 11.89 0.21
CA ASN A 46 -22.58 13.05 1.01
C ASN A 46 -21.09 13.00 1.42
N GLU A 47 -20.27 12.27 0.67
CA GLU A 47 -18.82 12.19 0.81
C GLU A 47 -18.15 12.41 -0.55
N TYR A 48 -16.85 12.75 -0.55
CA TYR A 48 -16.04 12.86 -1.76
C TYR A 48 -15.07 11.69 -1.89
N LEU A 49 -15.05 11.03 -3.06
CA LEU A 49 -14.09 9.98 -3.38
C LEU A 49 -13.11 10.47 -4.45
N ILE A 50 -11.83 10.20 -4.23
CA ILE A 50 -10.74 10.47 -5.17
C ILE A 50 -10.22 9.15 -5.74
N LEU A 51 -10.20 9.04 -7.07
CA LEU A 51 -9.68 7.89 -7.81
C LEU A 51 -9.24 8.33 -9.22
N ALA A 52 -8.50 7.49 -9.95
CA ALA A 52 -8.14 7.80 -11.33
C ALA A 52 -9.40 7.95 -12.19
N SER A 53 -9.50 9.03 -12.98
CA SER A 53 -10.69 9.36 -13.78
C SER A 53 -11.10 8.22 -14.71
N VAL A 54 -10.12 7.52 -15.27
CA VAL A 54 -10.32 6.39 -16.19
C VAL A 54 -10.87 5.13 -15.52
N ARG A 55 -10.95 5.11 -14.17
CA ARG A 55 -11.43 3.98 -13.35
C ARG A 55 -12.83 4.16 -12.80
N LEU A 56 -13.53 5.26 -13.14
CA LEU A 56 -14.87 5.56 -12.64
C LEU A 56 -15.85 4.43 -12.95
N GLU A 57 -15.91 3.97 -14.19
CA GLU A 57 -16.85 2.93 -14.62
C GLU A 57 -16.60 1.60 -13.91
N GLN A 58 -15.35 1.10 -13.92
CA GLN A 58 -15.01 -0.17 -13.31
C GLN A 58 -15.20 -0.14 -11.78
N SER A 59 -15.05 1.03 -11.17
CA SER A 59 -15.30 1.23 -9.74
C SER A 59 -16.79 1.36 -9.39
N GLY A 60 -17.69 1.33 -10.38
CA GLY A 60 -19.14 1.48 -10.17
C GLY A 60 -19.57 2.93 -9.95
N LEU A 61 -18.78 3.89 -10.43
CA LEU A 61 -18.94 5.34 -10.26
C LEU A 61 -19.17 6.06 -11.60
N ALA A 62 -19.65 5.35 -12.63
CA ALA A 62 -19.91 5.92 -13.96
C ALA A 62 -20.92 7.09 -13.90
N ASP A 63 -21.94 6.97 -13.05
CA ASP A 63 -23.02 7.96 -12.89
C ASP A 63 -22.76 8.94 -11.74
N ALA A 64 -21.62 8.82 -11.05
CA ALA A 64 -21.29 9.70 -9.93
C ALA A 64 -21.03 11.14 -10.41
N GLN A 65 -21.46 12.13 -9.63
CA GLN A 65 -21.25 13.53 -9.98
C GLN A 65 -19.77 13.89 -9.84
N VAL A 66 -19.10 14.20 -10.94
CA VAL A 66 -17.73 14.71 -10.95
C VAL A 66 -17.71 16.17 -10.52
N ILE A 67 -17.06 16.46 -9.39
CA ILE A 67 -16.92 17.80 -8.81
C ILE A 67 -15.70 18.50 -9.37
N ALA A 68 -14.59 17.76 -9.51
CA ALA A 68 -13.36 18.28 -10.09
C ALA A 68 -12.50 17.15 -10.68
N LYS A 69 -11.51 17.57 -11.47
CA LYS A 69 -10.44 16.72 -11.98
C LYS A 69 -9.11 17.39 -11.67
N VAL A 70 -8.15 16.60 -11.20
CA VAL A 70 -6.81 17.06 -10.81
C VAL A 70 -5.75 16.14 -11.40
N LYS A 71 -4.51 16.60 -11.49
CA LYS A 71 -3.39 15.72 -11.83
C LYS A 71 -2.93 14.95 -10.60
N GLY A 72 -2.34 13.78 -10.79
CA GLY A 72 -1.73 13.01 -9.70
C GLY A 72 -0.66 13.81 -8.96
N SER A 73 0.07 14.68 -9.67
CA SER A 73 1.03 15.63 -9.08
C SER A 73 0.40 16.56 -8.03
N ASP A 74 -0.89 16.89 -8.17
CA ASP A 74 -1.61 17.74 -7.22
C ASP A 74 -1.98 17.01 -5.92
N LEU A 75 -2.02 15.66 -5.97
CA LEU A 75 -2.28 14.79 -4.83
C LEU A 75 -1.01 14.48 -4.02
N VAL A 76 0.17 14.63 -4.61
CA VAL A 76 1.45 14.34 -3.93
C VAL A 76 1.58 15.19 -2.65
N ALA A 77 2.10 14.56 -1.60
CA ALA A 77 2.26 15.12 -0.27
C ALA A 77 0.96 15.46 0.48
N LEU A 78 -0.23 15.14 -0.08
CA LEU A 78 -1.44 15.02 0.73
C LEU A 78 -1.19 14.03 1.86
N ARG A 79 -1.75 14.34 3.03
CA ARG A 79 -1.68 13.48 4.21
C ARG A 79 -3.07 12.90 4.46
N TYR A 80 -3.13 11.63 4.79
CA TYR A 80 -4.37 10.91 5.08
C TYR A 80 -4.31 10.23 6.45
N GLU A 81 -5.49 9.89 6.96
CA GLU A 81 -5.65 9.10 8.18
C GLU A 81 -5.49 7.61 7.83
N PRO A 82 -4.55 6.87 8.46
CA PRO A 82 -4.42 5.45 8.20
C PRO A 82 -5.65 4.66 8.63
N LEU A 83 -5.96 3.59 7.90
CA LEU A 83 -7.01 2.64 8.30
C LEU A 83 -6.72 1.99 9.66
N PHE A 84 -5.44 1.77 9.97
CA PHE A 84 -4.95 1.22 11.23
C PHE A 84 -3.72 1.99 11.67
N ASN A 85 -3.82 2.70 12.79
CA ASN A 85 -2.68 3.41 13.37
C ASN A 85 -1.83 2.42 14.21
N PRO A 86 -0.57 2.13 13.84
CA PRO A 86 0.24 1.09 14.48
C PRO A 86 0.42 1.30 15.99
N PHE A 87 0.43 2.55 16.47
CA PHE A 87 0.58 2.86 17.89
C PHE A 87 -0.60 2.39 18.75
N ASP A 88 -1.81 2.41 18.19
CA ASP A 88 -3.01 1.97 18.90
C ASP A 88 -3.02 0.46 19.12
N PHE A 89 -2.21 -0.27 18.34
CA PHE A 89 -2.08 -1.72 18.38
C PHE A 89 -0.73 -2.20 18.94
N GLY A 90 0.09 -1.31 19.49
CA GLY A 90 1.38 -1.66 20.08
C GLY A 90 2.42 -2.13 19.06
N ILE A 91 2.30 -1.70 17.81
CA ILE A 91 3.24 -2.03 16.74
C ILE A 91 4.35 -0.97 16.69
N ALA A 92 5.60 -1.44 16.62
CA ALA A 92 6.74 -0.57 16.43
C ALA A 92 6.79 -0.05 14.97
N VAL A 93 7.15 1.21 14.82
CA VAL A 93 7.33 1.86 13.52
C VAL A 93 8.81 2.17 13.37
N ALA A 94 9.44 1.58 12.35
CA ALA A 94 10.80 1.92 11.92
C ALA A 94 10.75 2.92 10.76
N ARG A 95 11.91 3.45 10.35
CA ARG A 95 12.03 4.33 9.18
C ARG A 95 12.98 3.72 8.15
N MET A 96 12.70 3.96 6.88
CA MET A 96 13.50 3.45 5.76
C MET A 96 14.68 4.38 5.38
N ASP A 97 15.19 5.21 6.30
CA ASP A 97 16.37 6.06 6.06
C ASP A 97 17.67 5.24 6.12
N VAL A 98 18.03 4.63 5.00
CA VAL A 98 19.25 3.79 4.89
C VAL A 98 20.53 4.62 4.69
N LEU A 99 20.56 5.92 5.04
CA LEU A 99 21.72 6.79 4.79
C LEU A 99 22.04 7.73 5.96
N ARG A 100 22.37 7.17 7.12
CA ARG A 100 23.47 7.69 7.95
C ARG A 100 24.31 6.51 8.45
N GLU A 101 25.55 6.42 7.99
CA GLU A 101 26.55 5.64 8.74
C GLU A 101 26.50 6.07 10.21
N GLY A 102 26.32 5.13 11.12
CA GLY A 102 26.38 5.41 12.57
C GLY A 102 25.07 5.28 13.36
N GLY A 103 24.04 4.61 12.84
CA GLY A 103 23.07 3.91 13.71
C GLY A 103 22.09 4.76 14.54
N GLU A 104 21.84 6.01 14.17
CA GLU A 104 20.77 6.82 14.79
C GLU A 104 19.80 7.30 13.70
N PRO A 105 18.50 6.94 13.78
CA PRO A 105 17.47 7.42 12.86
C PRO A 105 17.41 8.96 12.86
N SER A 106 17.41 9.57 11.67
CA SER A 106 17.33 11.03 11.52
C SER A 106 15.88 11.51 11.63
N SER A 107 15.18 11.34 12.76
CA SER A 107 13.80 11.80 12.84
C SER A 107 13.68 13.29 13.21
N ASP A 108 13.75 14.17 12.21
CA ASP A 108 13.15 15.53 12.30
C ASP A 108 11.63 15.49 12.02
N VAL A 109 11.04 14.30 11.87
CA VAL A 109 9.58 14.15 11.81
C VAL A 109 9.04 14.17 13.23
N ILE A 110 8.45 15.31 13.61
CA ILE A 110 7.66 15.46 14.83
C ILE A 110 6.38 14.64 14.63
N TRP A 111 6.42 13.38 15.06
CA TRP A 111 5.21 12.59 15.30
C TRP A 111 4.36 13.34 16.32
N LYS A 112 3.26 13.95 15.88
CA LYS A 112 2.21 14.38 16.81
C LYS A 112 1.46 13.12 17.20
N LYS A 113 1.88 12.50 18.29
CA LYS A 113 1.04 11.53 19.02
C LYS A 113 -0.30 12.24 19.29
N GLY A 114 -1.32 11.95 18.48
CA GLY A 114 -2.65 12.58 18.54
C GLY A 114 -2.91 13.75 17.56
N GLY A 115 -2.86 13.53 16.23
CA GLY A 115 -3.14 14.59 15.24
C GLY A 115 -3.57 14.16 13.82
N VAL A 116 -4.35 13.08 13.72
CA VAL A 116 -5.28 12.63 12.65
C VAL A 116 -4.80 12.46 11.18
N LEU A 117 -3.74 13.10 10.66
CA LEU A 117 -3.25 12.84 9.28
C LEU A 117 -1.74 12.61 9.26
N ASN A 118 -1.30 11.39 8.93
CA ASN A 118 0.09 10.96 9.15
C ASN A 118 0.82 10.55 7.86
N TYR A 119 0.23 9.69 7.03
CA TYR A 119 0.95 9.10 5.90
C TYR A 119 0.82 9.90 4.60
N PRO A 120 1.87 9.97 3.77
CA PRO A 120 1.88 10.74 2.55
C PRO A 120 1.25 9.98 1.37
N VAL A 121 0.71 10.75 0.44
CA VAL A 121 0.58 10.33 -0.96
C VAL A 121 1.90 10.60 -1.68
N ILE A 122 2.43 9.61 -2.39
CA ILE A 122 3.68 9.68 -3.14
C ILE A 122 3.44 9.44 -4.64
N ALA A 123 4.30 10.03 -5.48
CA ALA A 123 4.29 9.75 -6.92
C ALA A 123 5.16 8.53 -7.23
N THR A 124 4.64 7.58 -8.00
CA THR A 124 5.41 6.44 -8.52
C THR A 124 4.99 6.12 -9.96
N ASP A 125 5.84 5.37 -10.68
CA ASP A 125 5.67 5.02 -12.09
C ASP A 125 4.99 3.65 -12.31
N PHE A 126 4.88 2.83 -11.27
CA PHE A 126 4.30 1.49 -11.35
C PHE A 126 2.76 1.45 -11.17
N VAL A 127 2.12 2.59 -10.88
CA VAL A 127 0.67 2.63 -10.66
C VAL A 127 -0.07 2.34 -11.97
N SER A 128 -0.83 1.25 -12.00
CA SER A 128 -1.65 0.85 -13.15
C SER A 128 -2.92 1.72 -13.26
N MET A 129 -3.22 2.17 -14.48
CA MET A 129 -4.49 2.82 -14.84
C MET A 129 -5.51 1.81 -15.39
N GLU A 130 -5.16 0.52 -15.44
CA GLU A 130 -5.99 -0.56 -16.01
C GLU A 130 -6.63 -1.42 -14.92
N ASP A 131 -6.06 -1.44 -13.72
CA ASP A 131 -6.49 -2.26 -12.59
C ASP A 131 -6.79 -1.42 -11.33
N GLY A 132 -7.64 -1.95 -10.47
CA GLY A 132 -8.04 -1.27 -9.24
C GLY A 132 -8.64 0.11 -9.50
N THR A 133 -8.18 1.10 -8.73
CA THR A 133 -8.70 2.47 -8.69
C THR A 133 -7.71 3.52 -9.19
N GLY A 134 -6.50 3.11 -9.58
CA GLY A 134 -5.39 4.01 -9.88
C GLY A 134 -4.74 4.66 -8.65
N ILE A 135 -5.08 4.22 -7.43
CA ILE A 135 -4.39 4.56 -6.18
C ILE A 135 -3.97 3.26 -5.49
N VAL A 136 -2.69 3.15 -5.17
CA VAL A 136 -2.11 1.92 -4.59
C VAL A 136 -1.81 2.12 -3.11
N HIS A 137 -2.30 1.22 -2.27
CA HIS A 137 -1.88 1.12 -0.87
C HIS A 137 -0.45 0.57 -0.79
N MET A 138 0.40 1.23 0.00
CA MET A 138 1.82 0.90 0.13
C MET A 138 2.10 0.23 1.47
N ALA A 139 2.61 -0.99 1.45
CA ALA A 139 3.12 -1.72 2.61
C ALA A 139 4.55 -2.24 2.35
N PRO A 140 5.58 -1.42 2.60
CA PRO A 140 6.99 -1.75 2.27
C PRO A 140 7.50 -3.07 2.85
N ALA A 141 6.93 -3.57 3.95
CA ALA A 141 7.32 -4.85 4.53
C ALA A 141 6.91 -6.07 3.70
N TYR A 142 5.97 -5.92 2.74
CA TYR A 142 5.31 -7.03 2.07
C TYR A 142 5.29 -6.93 0.54
N GLY A 143 6.02 -6.00 -0.06
CA GLY A 143 6.12 -5.87 -1.52
C GLY A 143 7.49 -5.34 -1.94
N GLU A 144 8.09 -5.91 -2.99
CA GLU A 144 9.38 -5.46 -3.50
C GLU A 144 9.30 -4.03 -4.06
N VAL A 145 8.28 -3.78 -4.90
CA VAL A 145 8.02 -2.46 -5.47
C VAL A 145 7.75 -1.43 -4.37
N ASP A 146 6.97 -1.82 -3.35
CA ASP A 146 6.69 -1.00 -2.18
C ASP A 146 7.94 -0.70 -1.36
N TYR A 147 8.83 -1.69 -1.21
CA TYR A 147 10.08 -1.55 -0.48
C TYR A 147 11.02 -0.56 -1.18
N GLU A 148 11.19 -0.67 -2.50
CA GLU A 148 12.03 0.26 -3.27
C GLU A 148 11.47 1.69 -3.24
N ALA A 149 10.17 1.86 -3.45
CA ALA A 149 9.51 3.15 -3.34
C ALA A 149 9.59 3.72 -1.92
N GLY A 150 9.47 2.86 -0.91
CA GLY A 150 9.57 3.20 0.50
C GLY A 150 10.95 3.72 0.87
N LYS A 151 12.03 3.06 0.40
CA LYS A 151 13.40 3.56 0.55
C LYS A 151 13.60 4.91 -0.14
N ALA A 152 13.17 5.04 -1.40
CA ALA A 152 13.35 6.27 -2.18
C ALA A 152 12.64 7.48 -1.54
N ASN A 153 11.50 7.26 -0.89
CA ASN A 153 10.69 8.30 -0.24
C ASN A 153 10.90 8.38 1.28
N VAL A 154 11.83 7.58 1.82
CA VAL A 154 12.14 7.54 3.26
C VAL A 154 10.87 7.33 4.12
N LEU A 155 10.02 6.40 3.68
CA LEU A 155 8.76 6.07 4.33
C LEU A 155 8.99 5.39 5.68
N ASP A 156 7.91 5.31 6.44
CA ASP A 156 7.86 4.44 7.59
C ASP A 156 7.83 2.97 7.16
N PHE A 157 8.33 2.12 8.04
CA PHE A 157 8.40 0.69 7.88
C PHE A 157 7.71 0.02 9.05
N VAL A 158 6.60 -0.65 8.75
CA VAL A 158 5.71 -1.26 9.74
C VAL A 158 5.64 -2.75 9.48
N HIS A 159 5.89 -3.55 10.52
CA HIS A 159 5.86 -5.01 10.45
C HIS A 159 4.79 -5.57 11.41
N THR A 160 3.77 -6.21 10.84
CA THR A 160 2.54 -6.67 11.53
C THR A 160 2.32 -8.18 11.45
N VAL A 161 3.26 -8.92 10.87
CA VAL A 161 3.20 -10.37 10.69
C VAL A 161 4.46 -10.99 11.26
N ASP A 162 4.35 -12.10 12.00
CA ASP A 162 5.50 -12.85 12.50
C ASP A 162 6.05 -13.84 11.46
N LEU A 163 7.15 -14.53 11.80
CA LEU A 163 7.76 -15.53 10.90
C LEU A 163 6.90 -16.79 10.68
N GLN A 164 5.81 -16.96 11.43
CA GLN A 164 4.83 -18.03 11.25
C GLN A 164 3.67 -17.59 10.35
N GLY A 165 3.64 -16.33 9.91
CA GLY A 165 2.56 -15.77 9.11
C GLY A 165 1.35 -15.32 9.93
N ASN A 166 1.51 -15.10 11.23
CA ASN A 166 0.44 -14.66 12.13
C ASN A 166 0.49 -13.16 12.39
N ILE A 167 -0.68 -12.53 12.51
CA ILE A 167 -0.80 -11.10 12.85
C ILE A 167 -0.24 -10.84 14.26
N THR A 168 0.63 -9.83 14.40
CA THR A 168 1.19 -9.35 15.67
C THR A 168 0.47 -8.11 16.19
N GLY A 169 0.83 -7.63 17.38
CA GLY A 169 0.18 -6.48 18.03
C GLY A 169 -1.10 -6.86 18.77
N ASN A 170 -1.94 -5.86 19.07
CA ASN A 170 -3.14 -6.01 19.89
C ASN A 170 -4.44 -5.81 19.10
N TYR A 171 -4.49 -6.28 17.86
CA TYR A 171 -5.72 -6.29 17.06
C TYR A 171 -6.70 -7.36 17.58
N PRO A 172 -8.03 -7.21 17.36
CA PRO A 172 -9.01 -8.26 17.68
C PRO A 172 -8.73 -9.63 17.02
N PHE A 173 -7.92 -9.64 15.95
CA PHE A 173 -7.53 -10.82 15.17
C PHE A 173 -6.03 -11.16 15.28
N SER A 174 -5.31 -10.60 16.25
CA SER A 174 -3.92 -10.97 16.53
C SER A 174 -3.77 -12.47 16.81
N GLY A 175 -2.65 -13.05 16.39
CA GLY A 175 -2.34 -14.47 16.50
C GLY A 175 -2.98 -15.36 15.43
N LYS A 176 -3.83 -14.82 14.55
CA LYS A 176 -4.38 -15.54 13.40
C LYS A 176 -3.42 -15.48 12.22
N PHE A 177 -3.42 -16.56 11.41
CA PHE A 177 -2.75 -16.56 10.12
C PHE A 177 -3.35 -15.49 9.21
N VAL A 178 -2.52 -14.80 8.42
CA VAL A 178 -2.93 -13.63 7.61
C VAL A 178 -4.18 -13.87 6.76
N LYS A 179 -4.34 -15.05 6.13
CA LYS A 179 -5.50 -15.37 5.30
C LYS A 179 -6.78 -15.61 6.12
N ASP A 180 -6.65 -16.08 7.35
CA ASP A 180 -7.77 -16.23 8.28
C ASP A 180 -8.17 -14.88 8.89
N ALA A 181 -7.27 -13.89 8.89
CA ALA A 181 -7.53 -12.53 9.33
C ALA A 181 -8.22 -11.68 8.25
N ASP A 182 -8.04 -11.97 6.95
CA ASP A 182 -8.62 -11.20 5.84
C ASP A 182 -10.13 -10.91 6.00
N PRO A 183 -11.01 -11.90 6.32
CA PRO A 183 -12.43 -11.63 6.54
C PRO A 183 -12.71 -10.72 7.74
N LEU A 184 -11.93 -10.85 8.81
CA LEU A 184 -12.09 -10.07 10.04
C LEU A 184 -11.67 -8.61 9.83
N ILE A 185 -10.67 -8.39 9.00
CA ILE A 185 -10.25 -7.04 8.59
C ILE A 185 -11.33 -6.39 7.73
N LEU A 186 -11.94 -7.14 6.80
CA LEU A 186 -13.06 -6.62 6.02
C LEU A 186 -14.28 -6.29 6.89
N ASP A 187 -14.60 -7.12 7.88
CA ASP A 187 -15.69 -6.86 8.83
C ASP A 187 -15.41 -5.61 9.67
N ASP A 188 -14.17 -5.41 10.13
CA ASP A 188 -13.74 -4.19 10.83
C ASP A 188 -13.93 -2.94 9.96
N LEU A 189 -13.39 -2.94 8.73
CA LEU A 189 -13.52 -1.82 7.79
C LEU A 189 -14.98 -1.52 7.47
N LYS A 190 -15.80 -2.55 7.28
CA LYS A 190 -17.23 -2.40 7.04
C LYS A 190 -17.94 -1.79 8.24
N SER A 191 -17.62 -2.22 9.46
CA SER A 191 -18.23 -1.70 10.69
C SER A 191 -17.92 -0.21 10.93
N ARG A 192 -16.77 0.25 10.44
CA ARG A 192 -16.33 1.66 10.50
C ARG A 192 -16.75 2.50 9.30
N GLY A 193 -17.45 1.92 8.31
CA GLY A 193 -17.85 2.63 7.09
C GLY A 193 -16.69 2.94 6.12
N LEU A 194 -15.54 2.26 6.25
CA LEU A 194 -14.34 2.51 5.44
C LEU A 194 -14.17 1.52 4.28
N LEU A 195 -15.13 0.61 4.10
CA LEU A 195 -15.15 -0.35 3.00
C LEU A 195 -16.16 0.08 1.94
N TYR A 196 -15.67 0.62 0.82
CA TYR A 196 -16.53 1.04 -0.29
C TYR A 196 -17.14 -0.15 -1.06
N ARG A 197 -16.30 -1.13 -1.45
CA ARG A 197 -16.73 -2.31 -2.22
C ARG A 197 -15.86 -3.51 -1.89
N SER A 198 -16.45 -4.71 -1.91
CA SER A 198 -15.75 -5.98 -1.72
C SER A 198 -16.26 -7.01 -2.71
N GLU A 199 -15.34 -7.67 -3.41
CA GLU A 199 -15.65 -8.67 -4.43
C GLU A 199 -14.66 -9.83 -4.39
N LYS A 200 -15.05 -10.95 -4.97
CA LYS A 200 -14.15 -12.10 -5.17
C LYS A 200 -13.58 -12.03 -6.57
N ILE A 201 -12.26 -12.01 -6.65
CA ILE A 201 -11.53 -12.11 -7.92
C ILE A 201 -10.83 -13.46 -8.02
N ARG A 202 -10.62 -13.94 -9.26
CA ARG A 202 -9.82 -15.13 -9.54
C ARG A 202 -8.55 -14.71 -10.25
N HIS A 203 -7.40 -15.01 -9.66
CA HIS A 203 -6.09 -14.75 -10.23
C HIS A 203 -5.09 -15.82 -9.79
N THR A 204 -3.92 -15.83 -10.42
CA THR A 204 -2.81 -16.71 -10.01
C THR A 204 -2.17 -16.17 -8.74
N TYR A 205 -1.99 -17.04 -7.75
CA TYR A 205 -1.32 -16.72 -6.49
C TYR A 205 -0.18 -17.72 -6.24
N PRO A 206 0.99 -17.30 -5.71
CA PRO A 206 2.09 -18.20 -5.45
C PRO A 206 1.83 -19.08 -4.22
N PHE A 207 2.11 -20.38 -4.34
CA PHE A 207 2.01 -21.34 -3.24
C PHE A 207 3.36 -22.05 -3.03
N CYS A 208 3.60 -22.49 -1.80
CA CYS A 208 4.77 -23.29 -1.48
C CYS A 208 4.72 -24.59 -2.29
N TRP A 209 5.76 -24.83 -3.11
CA TRP A 209 5.86 -26.02 -3.96
C TRP A 209 5.92 -27.35 -3.19
N ARG A 210 6.10 -27.30 -1.85
CA ARG A 210 6.19 -28.48 -0.99
C ARG A 210 4.94 -28.77 -0.18
N CYS A 211 4.40 -27.75 0.50
CA CYS A 211 3.27 -27.89 1.43
C CYS A 211 2.01 -27.16 0.98
N GLU A 212 2.02 -26.56 -0.21
CA GLU A 212 0.86 -25.91 -0.84
C GLU A 212 0.27 -24.75 -0.01
N THR A 213 1.02 -24.25 0.97
CA THR A 213 0.61 -23.07 1.75
C THR A 213 0.79 -21.80 0.92
N PRO A 214 -0.10 -20.80 1.03
CA PRO A 214 0.06 -19.52 0.35
C PRO A 214 1.40 -18.86 0.71
N LEU A 215 2.16 -18.40 -0.28
CA LEU A 215 3.39 -17.65 -0.04
C LEU A 215 3.09 -16.19 0.27
N LEU A 216 3.86 -15.62 1.19
CA LEU A 216 3.80 -14.22 1.57
C LEU A 216 5.12 -13.55 1.17
N TYR A 217 5.03 -12.42 0.48
CA TYR A 217 6.18 -11.53 0.37
C TYR A 217 6.43 -10.90 1.73
N TYR A 218 7.69 -10.94 2.17
CA TYR A 218 8.07 -10.61 3.53
C TYR A 218 9.51 -10.09 3.54
N ALA A 219 9.70 -8.86 4.03
CA ALA A 219 11.01 -8.27 4.22
C ALA A 219 11.68 -8.87 5.47
N LYS A 220 12.78 -9.59 5.25
CA LYS A 220 13.55 -10.26 6.32
C LYS A 220 15.04 -10.14 6.07
N GLU A 221 15.81 -10.18 7.15
CA GLU A 221 17.25 -10.38 7.06
C GLU A 221 17.55 -11.79 6.52
N THR A 222 18.39 -11.85 5.48
CA THR A 222 18.84 -13.10 4.89
C THR A 222 20.11 -12.89 4.09
N TRP A 223 20.79 -13.98 3.76
CA TRP A 223 22.00 -13.99 2.94
C TRP A 223 21.64 -14.17 1.47
N TYR A 224 22.28 -13.38 0.61
CA TYR A 224 22.12 -13.47 -0.84
C TYR A 224 23.47 -13.70 -1.52
N ILE A 225 23.50 -14.56 -2.53
CA ILE A 225 24.61 -14.66 -3.48
C ILE A 225 24.32 -13.67 -4.60
N ARG A 226 25.23 -12.74 -4.88
CA ARG A 226 25.08 -11.71 -5.94
C ARG A 226 25.30 -12.31 -7.32
N THR A 227 24.37 -13.17 -7.76
CA THR A 227 24.40 -13.82 -9.08
C THR A 227 24.37 -12.82 -10.24
N THR A 228 23.78 -11.64 -10.03
CA THR A 228 23.76 -10.55 -11.01
C THR A 228 25.15 -10.06 -11.42
N ALA A 229 26.18 -10.25 -10.57
CA ALA A 229 27.56 -9.87 -10.89
C ALA A 229 28.19 -10.73 -12.00
N VAL A 230 27.65 -11.93 -12.27
CA VAL A 230 28.14 -12.87 -13.29
C VAL A 230 27.11 -13.17 -14.37
N LYS A 231 26.07 -12.32 -14.50
CA LYS A 231 24.94 -12.52 -15.42
C LYS A 231 25.37 -12.79 -16.86
N GLU A 232 26.31 -12.00 -17.40
CA GLU A 232 26.78 -12.15 -18.77
C GLU A 232 27.45 -13.50 -19.00
N GLY A 233 28.28 -13.95 -18.05
CA GLY A 233 28.92 -15.26 -18.10
C GLY A 233 27.93 -16.43 -18.04
N LEU A 234 26.88 -16.31 -17.22
CA LEU A 234 25.82 -17.32 -17.15
C LEU A 234 25.06 -17.46 -18.48
N ILE A 235 24.75 -16.34 -19.15
CA ILE A 235 24.09 -16.33 -20.45
C ILE A 235 25.00 -16.92 -21.53
N ALA A 236 26.27 -16.50 -21.56
CA ALA A 236 27.25 -17.02 -22.51
C ALA A 236 27.41 -18.54 -22.37
N GLY A 237 27.60 -19.04 -21.14
CA GLY A 237 27.71 -20.47 -20.88
C GLY A 237 26.43 -21.23 -21.24
N ASN A 238 25.25 -20.65 -21.03
CA ASN A 238 23.99 -21.27 -21.44
C ASN A 238 23.89 -21.47 -22.97
N ASN A 239 24.46 -20.57 -23.77
CA ASN A 239 24.43 -20.66 -25.24
C ASN A 239 25.31 -21.80 -25.79
N GLU A 240 26.24 -22.32 -24.99
CA GLU A 240 27.08 -23.47 -25.36
C GLU A 240 26.38 -24.82 -25.12
N ILE A 241 25.25 -24.83 -24.43
CA ILE A 241 24.52 -26.04 -24.03
C ILE A 241 23.54 -26.47 -25.14
N ASN A 242 23.60 -27.73 -25.53
CA ASN A 242 22.60 -28.35 -26.41
C ASN A 242 21.40 -28.84 -25.59
N TRP A 243 20.33 -28.05 -25.56
CA TRP A 243 19.05 -28.40 -24.91
C TRP A 243 18.22 -29.34 -25.82
N TYR A 244 17.72 -30.45 -25.27
CA TYR A 244 16.83 -31.41 -25.93
C TYR A 244 15.61 -31.73 -25.06
#